data_AF-A0A7W8CWV3-F1
#
_entry.id   AF-A0A7W8CWV3-F1
#
_cell.length_a   1.000
_cell.length_b   1.000
_cell.length_c   1.000
_cell.angle_alpha   90.00
_cell.angle_beta   90.00
_cell.angle_gamma   90.00
#
_symmetry.space_group_name_H-M   'P 1'
#
loop_
_entity.id
_entity.type
_entity.pdbx_description
1 polymer ?
#
loop_
_entity_poly.entity_id
_entity_poly.type
_entity_poly.pdbx_seq_one_letter_code
_entity_poly.pdbx_strand_id
1 'polypeptide(L)'
;MNLQMWTGPLIGALIGYCTNYIAVKMLFYPRREIRLFGFRLPFTPGAVPKGKARIAKAAGAIVSEQLMSVEDVRSQLIDSPLEKLITDKIRQALQQPLSDWMPADTQPWEKLIAGRIEQTVNEADIHGMVQKKASKMIAEKTKGSFVGRLLSDGFGDSMAGMMADEVEKFVAEEGPDYIEQAVHDQVSALRHQSLHELMTDGGLDEDRINERIHMYYRQAVDRYLPTVLETFHVSGMVEEKINVMSVKQVEDLVLMAMNKELTLIIRLGALIGFVLGCINLIV
;
A
#
# COMPACT_ATOMS: atom_id res chain seq x y z
N MET A 1 -60.26 -30.57 -40.22
CA MET A 1 -58.85 -30.84 -39.86
C MET A 1 -58.86 -31.74 -38.63
N ASN A 2 -58.47 -33.01 -38.76
CA ASN A 2 -58.65 -33.99 -37.67
C ASN A 2 -57.81 -33.58 -36.46
N LEU A 3 -58.50 -33.32 -35.34
CA LEU A 3 -57.87 -33.00 -34.05
C LEU A 3 -56.90 -34.11 -33.61
N GLN A 4 -57.15 -35.35 -34.07
CA GLN A 4 -56.30 -36.52 -33.86
C GLN A 4 -54.91 -36.43 -34.50
N MET A 5 -54.67 -35.58 -35.51
CA MET A 5 -53.33 -35.46 -36.12
C MET A 5 -52.39 -34.61 -35.27
N TRP A 6 -52.90 -33.68 -34.46
CA TRP A 6 -52.06 -32.81 -33.64
C TRP A 6 -51.75 -33.38 -32.25
N THR A 7 -52.43 -34.46 -31.83
CA THR A 7 -52.25 -35.05 -30.49
C THR A 7 -50.85 -35.61 -30.28
N GLY A 8 -50.28 -36.32 -31.27
CA GLY A 8 -48.93 -36.88 -31.20
C GLY A 8 -47.83 -35.83 -30.98
N PRO A 9 -47.71 -34.81 -31.85
CA PRO A 9 -46.79 -33.69 -31.67
C PRO A 9 -46.96 -32.96 -30.34
N LEU A 10 -48.20 -32.68 -29.91
CA LEU A 10 -48.45 -31.95 -28.67
C LEU A 10 -48.08 -32.78 -27.43
N ILE A 11 -48.38 -34.08 -27.42
CA ILE A 11 -47.98 -34.99 -26.33
C ILE A 11 -46.46 -35.13 -26.31
N GLY A 12 -45.82 -35.28 -27.47
CA GLY A 12 -44.36 -35.32 -27.57
C GLY A 12 -43.71 -34.05 -27.04
N ALA A 13 -44.24 -32.88 -27.41
CA ALA A 13 -43.78 -31.59 -26.91
C ALA A 13 -43.95 -31.44 -25.39
N LEU A 14 -45.10 -31.88 -24.86
CA LEU A 14 -45.39 -31.85 -23.42
C LEU A 14 -44.44 -32.76 -22.63
N ILE A 15 -44.22 -34.00 -23.11
CA ILE A 15 -43.28 -34.94 -22.48
C ILE A 15 -41.85 -34.36 -22.54
N GLY A 16 -41.44 -33.82 -23.69
CA GLY A 16 -40.13 -33.20 -23.84
C GLY A 16 -39.92 -32.01 -22.91
N TYR A 17 -40.93 -31.14 -22.77
CA TYR A 17 -40.92 -30.02 -21.82
C TYR A 17 -40.83 -30.52 -20.37
N CYS A 18 -41.71 -31.41 -19.95
CA CYS A 18 -41.81 -31.90 -18.58
C CYS A 18 -40.54 -32.65 -18.15
N THR A 19 -40.05 -33.57 -18.98
CA THR A 19 -38.85 -34.35 -18.69
C THR A 19 -37.62 -33.45 -18.57
N ASN A 20 -37.46 -32.49 -19.48
CA ASN A 20 -36.31 -31.59 -19.42
C ASN A 20 -36.40 -30.58 -18.27
N TYR A 21 -37.61 -30.11 -17.94
CA TYR A 21 -37.84 -29.29 -16.75
C TYR A 21 -37.42 -30.03 -15.47
N ILE A 22 -37.80 -31.30 -15.33
CA ILE A 22 -37.40 -32.13 -14.19
C ILE A 22 -35.87 -32.31 -14.16
N ALA A 23 -35.26 -32.63 -15.31
CA ALA A 23 -33.81 -32.81 -15.39
C ALA A 23 -33.04 -31.56 -14.95
N VAL A 24 -33.44 -30.38 -15.44
CA VAL A 24 -32.87 -29.09 -14.99
C VAL A 24 -33.07 -28.89 -13.49
N LYS A 25 -34.28 -29.17 -12.97
CA LYS A 25 -34.58 -29.04 -11.54
C LYS A 25 -33.75 -29.99 -10.67
N MET A 26 -33.43 -31.19 -11.17
CA MET A 26 -32.59 -32.18 -10.50
C MET A 26 -31.10 -31.79 -10.41
N LEU A 27 -30.63 -30.83 -11.21
CA LEU A 27 -29.29 -30.28 -11.04
C LEU A 27 -29.15 -29.51 -9.71
N PHE A 28 -30.23 -28.90 -9.24
CA PHE A 28 -30.25 -28.05 -8.04
C PHE A 28 -30.84 -28.78 -6.82
N TYR A 29 -31.84 -29.64 -7.01
CA TYR A 29 -32.48 -30.38 -5.93
C TYR A 29 -32.26 -31.89 -6.07
N PRO A 30 -32.14 -32.64 -4.95
CA PRO A 30 -32.20 -32.21 -3.56
C PRO A 30 -30.87 -31.66 -3.05
N ARG A 31 -30.93 -30.73 -2.08
CA ARG A 31 -29.75 -30.02 -1.54
C ARG A 31 -28.85 -30.86 -0.65
N ARG A 32 -29.34 -32.01 -0.20
CA ARG A 32 -28.68 -32.93 0.73
C ARG A 32 -28.78 -34.34 0.18
N GLU A 33 -27.86 -35.21 0.60
CA GLU A 33 -27.98 -36.63 0.31
C GLU A 33 -29.26 -37.18 0.94
N ILE A 34 -30.02 -37.97 0.18
CA ILE A 34 -31.19 -38.68 0.69
C ILE A 34 -30.83 -40.17 0.73
N ARG A 35 -30.99 -40.79 1.89
CA ARG A 35 -30.79 -42.22 2.08
C ARG A 35 -32.13 -42.91 2.29
N LEU A 36 -32.39 -43.96 1.53
CA LEU A 36 -33.58 -44.78 1.63
C LEU A 36 -33.16 -46.22 1.91
N PHE A 37 -33.68 -46.82 2.99
CA PHE A 37 -33.30 -48.18 3.43
C PHE A 37 -31.78 -48.42 3.54
N GLY A 38 -31.02 -47.41 3.95
CA GLY A 38 -29.54 -47.48 4.06
C GLY A 38 -28.79 -47.26 2.74
N PHE A 39 -29.48 -47.26 1.59
CA PHE A 39 -28.88 -46.97 0.29
C PHE A 39 -29.00 -45.48 -0.07
N ARG A 40 -27.93 -44.90 -0.61
CA ARG A 40 -27.97 -43.53 -1.15
C ARG A 40 -28.75 -43.53 -2.46
N LEU A 41 -29.76 -42.66 -2.57
CA LEU A 41 -30.53 -42.52 -3.80
C LEU A 41 -29.64 -41.96 -4.92
N PRO A 42 -29.70 -42.53 -6.15
CA PRO A 42 -28.98 -41.98 -7.28
C PRO A 42 -29.47 -40.56 -7.57
N PHE A 43 -28.57 -39.71 -8.07
CA PHE A 43 -28.86 -38.28 -8.33
C PHE A 43 -29.18 -37.43 -7.08
N THR A 44 -28.78 -37.88 -5.88
CA THR A 44 -28.84 -37.07 -4.66
C THR A 44 -27.45 -36.97 -3.99
N PRO A 45 -26.99 -35.77 -3.56
CA PRO A 45 -27.58 -34.46 -3.84
C PRO A 45 -27.48 -34.07 -5.32
N GLY A 46 -28.20 -33.02 -5.72
CA GLY A 46 -28.15 -32.47 -7.07
C GLY A 46 -26.71 -32.11 -7.50
N ALA A 47 -26.48 -32.03 -8.82
CA ALA A 47 -25.15 -31.82 -9.39
C ALA A 47 -24.45 -30.53 -8.90
N VAL A 48 -25.20 -29.43 -8.74
CA VAL A 48 -24.67 -28.13 -8.28
C VAL A 48 -24.30 -28.18 -6.79
N PRO A 49 -25.19 -28.60 -5.86
CA PRO A 49 -24.83 -28.85 -4.47
C PRO A 49 -23.60 -29.75 -4.29
N LYS A 50 -23.55 -30.86 -5.05
CA LYS A 50 -22.43 -31.81 -5.01
C LYS A 50 -21.13 -31.20 -5.52
N GLY A 51 -21.22 -30.32 -6.51
CA GLY A 51 -20.10 -29.67 -7.18
C GLY A 51 -19.56 -28.42 -6.49
N LYS A 52 -20.13 -28.00 -5.35
CA LYS A 52 -19.79 -26.75 -4.66
C LYS A 52 -18.27 -26.53 -4.48
N ALA A 53 -17.54 -27.51 -3.95
CA ALA A 53 -16.10 -27.37 -3.74
C ALA A 53 -15.32 -27.22 -5.06
N ARG A 54 -15.77 -27.91 -6.12
CA ARG A 54 -15.19 -27.76 -7.47
C ARG A 54 -15.47 -26.38 -8.05
N ILE A 55 -16.68 -25.85 -7.85
CA ILE A 55 -17.04 -24.49 -8.27
C ILE A 55 -16.21 -23.46 -7.51
N ALA A 56 -16.03 -23.64 -6.19
CA ALA A 56 -15.20 -22.78 -5.36
C ALA A 56 -13.76 -22.71 -5.87
N LYS A 57 -13.14 -23.88 -6.11
CA LYS A 57 -11.78 -23.98 -6.66
C LYS A 57 -11.66 -23.36 -8.05
N ALA A 58 -12.62 -23.61 -8.94
CA ALA A 58 -12.61 -23.06 -10.30
C ALA A 58 -12.77 -21.53 -10.29
N ALA A 59 -13.69 -21.00 -9.47
CA ALA A 59 -13.88 -19.57 -9.33
C ALA A 59 -12.64 -18.88 -8.74
N GLY A 60 -12.02 -19.47 -7.71
CA GLY A 60 -10.78 -18.95 -7.13
C GLY A 60 -9.64 -18.88 -8.13
N ALA A 61 -9.42 -19.95 -8.91
CA ALA A 61 -8.38 -19.99 -9.94
C ALA A 61 -8.58 -18.89 -11.00
N ILE A 62 -9.80 -18.75 -11.52
CA ILE A 62 -10.12 -17.73 -12.54
C ILE A 62 -9.90 -16.31 -12.00
N VAL A 63 -10.35 -16.02 -10.77
CA VAL A 63 -10.17 -14.67 -10.18
C VAL A 63 -8.70 -14.35 -10.01
N SER A 64 -7.89 -15.31 -9.58
CA SER A 64 -6.46 -15.12 -9.35
C SER A 64 -5.66 -14.96 -10.64
N GLU A 65 -5.98 -15.73 -11.69
CA GLU A 65 -5.25 -15.69 -12.95
C GLU A 65 -5.70 -14.55 -13.87
N GLN A 66 -6.98 -14.17 -13.86
CA GLN A 66 -7.57 -13.30 -14.88
C GLN A 66 -8.08 -11.94 -14.38
N LEU A 67 -8.33 -11.76 -13.08
CA LEU A 67 -8.96 -10.53 -12.56
C LEU A 67 -8.05 -9.68 -11.68
N MET A 68 -6.94 -10.23 -11.18
CA MET A 68 -6.01 -9.52 -10.29
C MET A 68 -4.56 -9.69 -10.73
N SER A 69 -4.26 -9.42 -12.00
CA SER A 69 -2.87 -9.32 -12.43
C SER A 69 -2.18 -8.15 -11.73
N VAL A 70 -0.86 -8.28 -11.51
CA VAL A 70 -0.07 -7.22 -10.87
C VAL A 70 -0.13 -5.94 -11.70
N GLU A 71 -0.12 -6.09 -13.02
CA GLU A 71 -0.15 -5.01 -14.00
C GLU A 71 -1.47 -4.25 -13.97
N ASP A 72 -2.60 -4.95 -13.88
CA ASP A 72 -3.92 -4.32 -13.81
C ASP A 72 -4.03 -3.48 -12.54
N VAL A 73 -3.68 -4.05 -11.39
CA VAL A 73 -3.72 -3.33 -10.10
C VAL A 73 -2.73 -2.16 -10.10
N ARG A 74 -1.53 -2.36 -10.66
CA ARG A 74 -0.51 -1.30 -10.80
C ARG A 74 -1.03 -0.12 -11.60
N SER A 75 -1.63 -0.35 -12.75
CA SER A 75 -2.18 0.71 -13.60
C SER A 75 -3.27 1.51 -12.87
N GLN A 76 -4.08 0.85 -12.05
CA GLN A 76 -5.09 1.48 -11.20
C GLN A 76 -4.49 2.24 -9.99
N LEU A 77 -3.23 2.02 -9.64
CA LEU A 77 -2.54 2.77 -8.59
C LEU A 77 -1.77 3.96 -9.15
N ILE A 78 -1.11 3.81 -10.30
CA ILE A 78 -0.19 4.81 -10.85
C ILE A 78 -0.87 5.82 -11.78
N ASP A 79 -2.03 5.52 -12.38
CA ASP A 79 -2.69 6.43 -13.34
C ASP A 79 -4.13 6.76 -12.92
N SER A 80 -4.39 6.85 -11.61
CA SER A 80 -5.73 6.98 -11.07
C SER A 80 -5.92 8.17 -10.13
N PRO A 81 -7.17 8.51 -9.78
CA PRO A 81 -7.45 9.49 -8.72
C PRO A 81 -6.78 9.15 -7.38
N LEU A 82 -6.41 7.88 -7.18
CA LEU A 82 -5.73 7.43 -5.97
C LEU A 82 -4.27 7.89 -5.90
N GLU A 83 -3.52 7.90 -7.02
CA GLU A 83 -2.17 8.49 -7.05
C GLU A 83 -2.26 9.92 -6.52
N LYS A 84 -3.11 10.73 -7.16
CA LYS A 84 -3.29 12.13 -6.80
C LYS A 84 -3.71 12.31 -5.34
N LEU A 85 -4.67 11.51 -4.85
CA LEU A 85 -5.11 11.55 -3.46
C LEU A 85 -3.96 11.29 -2.48
N ILE A 86 -3.14 10.26 -2.75
CA ILE A 86 -2.02 9.89 -1.89
C ILE A 86 -0.94 10.95 -1.95
N THR A 87 -0.57 11.43 -3.14
CA THR A 87 0.46 12.47 -3.28
C THR A 87 0.03 13.79 -2.66
N ASP A 88 -1.24 14.17 -2.78
CA ASP A 88 -1.80 15.35 -2.12
C ASP A 88 -1.81 15.19 -0.60
N LYS A 89 -2.10 13.98 -0.10
CA LYS A 89 -2.00 13.68 1.34
C LYS A 89 -0.57 13.73 1.85
N ILE A 90 0.40 13.23 1.10
CA ILE A 90 1.82 13.36 1.43
C ILE A 90 2.22 14.84 1.47
N ARG A 91 1.78 15.65 0.50
CA ARG A 91 2.02 17.10 0.51
C ARG A 91 1.45 17.77 1.75
N GLN A 92 0.19 17.48 2.10
CA GLN A 92 -0.45 18.00 3.32
C GLN A 92 0.31 17.60 4.59
N ALA A 93 0.82 16.37 4.63
CA ALA A 93 1.64 15.85 5.72
C ALA A 93 2.96 16.63 5.86
N LEU A 94 3.63 16.92 4.74
CA LEU A 94 4.88 17.70 4.73
C LEU A 94 4.69 19.15 5.20
N GLN A 95 3.49 19.69 5.04
CA GLN A 95 3.11 21.03 5.49
C GLN A 95 2.68 21.09 6.97
N GLN A 96 2.51 19.94 7.65
CA GLN A 96 2.24 19.95 9.09
C GLN A 96 3.50 20.34 9.88
N PRO A 97 3.34 20.95 11.07
CA PRO A 97 4.46 21.22 11.96
C PRO A 97 5.23 19.96 12.32
N LEU A 98 6.56 20.08 12.44
CA LEU A 98 7.44 18.99 12.87
C LEU A 98 7.06 18.44 14.24
N SER A 99 6.43 19.25 15.10
CA SER A 99 5.88 18.79 16.39
C SER A 99 4.98 17.57 16.28
N ASP A 100 4.26 17.39 15.16
CA ASP A 100 3.35 16.26 14.95
C ASP A 100 4.09 14.97 14.57
N TRP A 101 5.33 15.10 14.08
CA TRP A 101 6.21 14.01 13.67
C TRP A 101 7.27 13.67 14.71
N MET A 102 7.51 14.59 15.65
CA MET A 102 8.50 14.46 16.70
C MET A 102 7.90 13.86 17.98
N PRO A 103 8.68 13.09 18.75
CA PRO A 103 8.26 12.66 20.08
C PRO A 103 8.05 13.88 20.99
N ALA A 104 7.15 13.73 21.97
CA ALA A 104 6.91 14.79 22.96
C ALA A 104 8.21 15.18 23.70
N ASP A 105 9.02 14.18 24.06
CA ASP A 105 10.34 14.35 24.65
C ASP A 105 11.45 14.32 23.58
N THR A 106 12.11 15.45 23.37
CA THR A 106 13.23 15.61 22.43
C THR A 106 14.60 15.56 23.10
N GLN A 107 14.67 15.43 24.44
CA GLN A 107 15.92 15.36 25.18
C GLN A 107 16.91 14.30 24.65
N PRO A 108 16.50 13.09 24.24
CA PRO A 108 17.43 12.11 23.68
C PRO A 108 18.13 12.61 22.41
N TRP A 109 17.41 13.32 21.54
CA TRP A 109 17.95 13.87 20.31
C TRP A 109 18.82 15.09 20.58
N GLU A 110 18.40 15.96 21.49
CA GLU A 110 19.16 17.13 21.93
C GLU A 110 20.54 16.71 22.47
N LYS A 111 20.58 15.72 23.37
CA LYS A 111 21.86 15.19 23.92
C LYS A 111 22.74 14.55 22.85
N LEU A 112 22.15 13.82 21.89
CA LEU A 112 22.91 13.24 20.79
C LEU A 112 23.53 14.30 19.88
N ILE A 113 22.81 15.39 19.62
CA ILE A 113 23.31 16.50 18.80
C ILE A 113 24.36 17.30 19.58
N ALA A 114 24.08 17.65 20.83
CA ALA A 114 25.01 18.37 21.70
C ALA A 114 26.33 17.60 21.85
N GLY A 115 26.27 16.30 22.18
CA GLY A 115 27.47 15.47 22.29
C GLY A 115 28.27 15.35 20.99
N ARG A 116 27.61 15.35 19.82
CA ARG A 116 28.31 15.38 18.51
C ARG A 116 29.00 16.72 18.27
N ILE A 117 28.36 17.83 18.65
CA ILE A 117 28.93 19.17 18.52
C ILE A 117 30.12 19.30 19.49
N GLU A 118 29.97 18.91 20.75
CA GLU A 118 31.05 18.88 21.74
C GLU A 118 32.25 18.07 21.25
N GLN A 119 32.02 16.87 20.71
CA GLN A 119 33.11 16.07 20.13
C GLN A 119 33.81 16.83 18.99
N THR A 120 33.05 17.44 18.09
CA THR A 120 33.60 18.21 16.96
C THR A 120 34.39 19.43 17.44
N VAL A 121 33.92 20.09 18.50
CA VAL A 121 34.57 21.24 19.13
C VAL A 121 35.87 20.81 19.82
N ASN A 122 35.87 19.69 20.55
CA ASN A 122 37.04 19.15 21.23
C ASN A 122 38.12 18.64 20.26
N GLU A 123 37.73 18.13 19.09
CA GLU A 123 38.66 17.72 18.03
C GLU A 123 39.22 18.91 17.23
N ALA A 124 38.60 20.10 17.34
CA ALA A 124 39.08 21.29 16.67
C ALA A 124 40.28 21.90 17.40
N ASP A 125 41.31 22.32 16.65
CA ASP A 125 42.47 23.04 17.18
C ASP A 125 42.11 24.50 17.51
N ILE A 126 41.24 24.69 18.51
CA ILE A 126 40.76 26.00 18.94
C ILE A 126 41.93 26.84 19.44
N HIS A 127 42.84 26.24 20.21
CA HIS A 127 44.05 26.90 20.68
C HIS A 127 44.87 27.48 19.51
N GLY A 128 45.24 26.65 18.52
CA GLY A 128 46.00 27.11 17.35
C GLY A 128 45.24 28.12 16.49
N MET A 129 43.92 27.98 16.35
CA MET A 129 43.06 28.95 15.64
C MET A 129 43.07 30.31 16.33
N VAL A 130 42.87 30.33 17.65
CA VAL A 130 42.85 31.56 18.46
C VAL A 130 44.22 32.20 18.48
N GLN A 131 45.28 31.43 18.74
CA GLN A 131 46.66 31.94 18.78
C GLN A 131 47.04 32.59 17.45
N LYS A 132 46.79 31.92 16.32
CA LYS A 132 47.08 32.44 14.98
C LYS A 132 46.27 33.70 14.66
N LYS A 133 45.00 33.75 15.04
CA LYS A 133 44.13 34.92 14.78
C LYS A 133 44.52 36.10 15.67
N ALA A 134 44.81 35.85 16.94
CA ALA A 134 45.22 36.85 17.92
C ALA A 134 46.59 37.45 17.57
N SER A 135 47.60 36.62 17.27
CA SER A 135 48.93 37.09 16.88
C SER A 135 48.86 37.98 15.64
N LYS A 136 48.09 37.56 14.62
CA LYS A 136 47.83 38.36 13.42
C LYS A 136 47.15 39.70 13.75
N MET A 137 46.13 39.71 14.61
CA MET A 137 45.42 40.93 14.98
C MET A 137 46.32 41.90 15.76
N ILE A 138 47.12 41.39 16.70
CA ILE A 138 48.10 42.17 17.47
C ILE A 138 49.13 42.79 16.51
N ALA A 139 49.69 42.00 15.59
CA ALA A 139 50.65 42.48 14.61
C ALA A 139 50.05 43.56 13.69
N GLU A 140 48.81 43.38 13.21
CA GLU A 140 48.13 44.35 12.35
C GLU A 140 47.80 45.65 13.08
N LYS A 141 47.25 45.60 14.30
CA LYS A 141 46.87 46.80 15.05
C LYS A 141 48.05 47.58 15.62
N THR A 142 49.19 46.93 15.83
CA THR A 142 50.37 47.58 16.40
C THR A 142 51.36 48.05 15.34
N LYS A 143 51.14 47.68 14.06
CA LYS A 143 51.97 48.05 12.92
C LYS A 143 52.16 49.57 12.83
N GLY A 144 53.42 50.02 12.87
CA GLY A 144 53.79 51.44 12.77
C GLY A 144 53.73 52.22 14.10
N SER A 145 53.17 51.66 15.17
CA SER A 145 53.21 52.25 16.51
C SER A 145 54.55 51.96 17.20
N PHE A 146 54.97 52.85 18.11
CA PHE A 146 56.08 52.59 19.04
C PHE A 146 55.87 51.28 19.81
N VAL A 147 54.62 50.99 20.18
CA VAL A 147 54.22 49.76 20.86
C VAL A 147 54.42 48.52 19.97
N GLY A 148 54.15 48.60 18.67
CA GLY A 148 54.35 47.45 17.77
C GLY A 148 55.80 47.06 17.56
N ARG A 149 56.73 48.03 17.63
CA ARG A 149 58.17 47.75 17.62
C ARG A 149 58.67 47.11 18.93
N LEU A 150 57.92 47.26 20.02
CA LEU A 150 58.21 46.62 21.31
C LEU A 150 57.60 45.21 21.41
N LEU A 151 56.44 44.99 20.77
CA LEU A 151 55.69 43.73 20.81
C LEU A 151 56.08 42.76 19.68
N SER A 152 56.88 43.19 18.70
CA SER A 152 57.19 42.43 17.47
C SER A 152 58.04 41.17 17.68
N ASP A 153 58.74 41.05 18.82
CA ASP A 153 59.80 40.05 19.00
C ASP A 153 59.42 38.98 20.05
N GLY A 154 58.22 38.40 19.93
CA GLY A 154 57.78 37.22 20.69
C GLY A 154 56.82 37.50 21.85
N PHE A 155 56.71 38.74 22.34
CA PHE A 155 55.71 39.10 23.35
C PHE A 155 54.28 39.00 22.79
N GLY A 156 54.07 39.40 21.53
CA GLY A 156 52.77 39.26 20.85
C GLY A 156 52.30 37.81 20.75
N ASP A 157 53.23 36.88 20.46
CA ASP A 157 52.91 35.45 20.39
C ASP A 157 52.65 34.84 21.76
N SER A 158 53.36 35.29 22.80
CA SER A 158 53.10 34.88 24.18
C SER A 158 51.72 35.35 24.67
N MET A 159 51.35 36.60 24.37
CA MET A 159 50.01 37.13 24.69
C MET A 159 48.93 36.37 23.93
N ALA A 160 49.16 36.08 22.64
CA ALA A 160 48.25 35.29 21.83
C ALA A 160 48.10 33.85 22.37
N GLY A 161 49.19 33.24 22.87
CA GLY A 161 49.17 31.95 23.55
C GLY A 161 48.36 31.99 24.84
N MET A 162 48.60 32.96 25.72
CA MET A 162 47.80 33.12 26.95
C MET A 162 46.31 33.33 26.68
N MET A 163 45.96 34.09 25.64
CA MET A 163 44.56 34.24 25.22
C MET A 163 43.99 32.95 24.65
N ALA A 164 44.80 32.16 23.93
CA ALA A 164 44.39 30.87 23.39
C ALA A 164 44.15 29.84 24.51
N ASP A 165 45.03 29.78 25.51
CA ASP A 165 44.88 28.94 26.71
C ASP A 165 43.59 29.28 27.47
N GLU A 166 43.29 30.57 27.67
CA GLU A 166 42.07 31.00 28.37
C GLU A 166 40.81 30.65 27.59
N VAL A 167 40.82 30.82 26.26
CA VAL A 167 39.69 30.45 25.41
C VAL A 167 39.50 28.93 25.36
N GLU A 168 40.57 28.15 25.26
CA GLU A 168 40.51 26.69 25.29
C GLU A 168 39.92 26.20 26.62
N LYS A 169 40.35 26.79 27.73
CA LYS A 169 39.78 26.50 29.05
C LYS A 169 38.30 26.86 29.14
N PHE A 170 37.90 28.05 28.68
CA PHE A 170 36.49 28.45 28.63
C PHE A 170 35.65 27.48 27.80
N VAL A 171 36.14 27.08 26.63
CA VAL A 171 35.41 26.13 25.77
C VAL A 171 35.30 24.75 26.44
N ALA A 172 36.34 24.31 27.15
CA ALA A 172 36.31 23.03 27.87
C ALA A 172 35.38 23.05 29.11
N GLU A 173 35.33 24.16 29.84
CA GLU A 173 34.59 24.27 31.10
C GLU A 173 33.13 24.75 30.90
N GLU A 174 32.90 25.76 30.07
CA GLU A 174 31.57 26.34 29.85
C GLU A 174 30.94 25.92 28.51
N GLY A 175 31.73 25.49 27.53
CA GLY A 175 31.26 25.13 26.19
C GLY A 175 30.12 24.10 26.15
N PRO A 176 30.17 22.99 26.91
CA PRO A 176 29.10 21.99 26.92
C PRO A 176 27.73 22.59 27.28
N ASP A 177 27.64 23.38 28.35
CA ASP A 177 26.38 24.00 28.78
C ASP A 177 25.82 24.97 27.72
N TYR A 178 26.69 25.76 27.08
CA TYR A 178 26.30 26.64 25.96
C TYR A 178 25.80 25.84 24.75
N ILE A 179 26.45 24.72 24.43
CA ILE A 179 26.07 23.84 23.32
C ILE A 179 24.72 23.19 23.61
N GLU A 180 24.52 22.63 24.81
CA GLU A 180 23.24 22.03 25.21
C GLU A 180 22.09 23.04 25.10
N GLN A 181 22.27 24.25 25.65
CA GLN A 181 21.26 25.30 25.58
C GLN A 181 20.98 25.74 24.13
N ALA A 182 22.02 25.94 23.33
CA ALA A 182 21.86 26.31 21.93
C ALA A 182 21.13 25.23 21.12
N VAL A 183 21.45 23.96 21.34
CA VAL A 183 20.75 22.84 20.71
C VAL A 183 19.28 22.80 21.13
N HIS A 184 19.00 22.98 22.43
CA HIS A 184 17.63 23.02 22.93
C HIS A 184 16.80 24.12 22.24
N ASP A 185 17.34 25.34 22.15
CA ASP A 185 16.67 26.47 21.53
C ASP A 185 16.42 26.24 20.03
N GLN A 186 17.39 25.65 19.32
CA GLN A 186 17.23 25.30 17.90
C GLN A 186 16.18 24.21 17.68
N VAL A 187 16.19 23.14 18.50
CA VAL A 187 15.20 22.07 18.41
C VAL A 187 13.80 22.61 18.72
N SER A 188 13.67 23.49 19.72
CA SER A 188 12.41 24.15 20.07
C SER A 188 11.88 25.01 18.91
N ALA A 189 12.75 25.77 18.25
CA ALA A 189 12.36 26.56 17.07
C ALA A 189 11.90 25.67 15.89
N LEU A 190 12.61 24.57 15.64
CA LEU A 190 12.29 23.63 14.56
C LEU A 190 10.93 22.94 14.75
N ARG A 191 10.47 22.73 15.98
CA ARG A 191 9.16 22.09 16.26
C ARG A 191 7.99 22.81 15.61
N HIS A 192 8.10 24.13 15.43
CA HIS A 192 7.04 24.96 14.88
C HIS A 192 7.10 25.10 13.36
N GLN A 193 8.20 24.67 12.72
CA GLN A 193 8.34 24.69 11.27
C GLN A 193 7.79 23.40 10.66
N SER A 194 7.44 23.45 9.38
CA SER A 194 7.09 22.25 8.62
C SER A 194 8.29 21.70 7.84
N LEU A 195 8.27 20.41 7.51
CA LEU A 195 9.31 19.84 6.64
C LEU A 195 9.30 20.50 5.26
N HIS A 196 8.12 20.93 4.80
CA HIS A 196 7.97 21.72 3.59
C HIS A 196 8.76 23.03 3.66
N GLU A 197 8.59 23.82 4.72
CA GLU A 197 9.33 25.07 4.94
C GLU A 197 10.85 24.84 4.99
N LEU A 198 11.30 23.80 5.70
CA LEU A 198 12.73 23.45 5.76
C LEU A 198 13.30 23.12 4.37
N MET A 199 12.52 22.43 3.53
CA MET A 199 12.95 22.11 2.17
C MET A 199 12.99 23.35 1.28
N THR A 200 12.00 24.24 1.38
CA THR A 200 11.95 25.47 0.59
C THR A 200 13.02 26.46 1.00
N ASP A 201 13.27 26.61 2.31
CA ASP A 201 14.35 27.45 2.84
C ASP A 201 15.72 26.88 2.45
N GLY A 202 15.83 25.56 2.30
CA GLY A 202 16.99 24.86 1.76
C GLY A 202 17.18 25.00 0.24
N GLY A 203 16.31 25.73 -0.46
CA GLY A 203 16.41 26.02 -1.90
C GLY A 203 15.77 24.97 -2.81
N LEU A 204 14.90 24.10 -2.30
CA LEU A 204 14.06 23.23 -3.12
C LEU A 204 12.78 23.97 -3.52
N ASP A 205 12.51 24.07 -4.82
CA ASP A 205 11.24 24.59 -5.32
C ASP A 205 10.10 23.56 -5.16
N GLU A 206 8.87 24.06 -5.22
CA GLU A 206 7.66 23.25 -5.09
C GLU A 206 7.56 22.16 -6.16
N ASP A 207 7.98 22.48 -7.39
CA ASP A 207 7.92 21.54 -8.51
C ASP A 207 8.82 20.33 -8.25
N ARG A 208 10.07 20.52 -7.78
CA ARG A 208 10.95 19.40 -7.45
C ARG A 208 10.45 18.60 -6.25
N ILE A 209 9.81 19.24 -5.27
CA ILE A 209 9.19 18.52 -4.15
C ILE A 209 8.08 17.60 -4.68
N ASN A 210 7.21 18.13 -5.52
CA ASN A 210 6.12 17.38 -6.14
C ASN A 210 6.63 16.22 -7.00
N GLU A 211 7.63 16.46 -7.86
CA GLU A 211 8.27 15.43 -8.67
C GLU A 211 8.85 14.31 -7.80
N ARG A 212 9.53 14.67 -6.69
CA ARG A 212 10.06 13.69 -5.74
C ARG A 212 8.96 12.87 -5.09
N ILE A 213 7.85 13.47 -4.68
CA ILE A 213 6.70 12.76 -4.09
C ILE A 213 6.14 11.73 -5.09
N HIS A 214 5.89 12.14 -6.34
CA HIS A 214 5.39 11.24 -7.38
C HIS A 214 6.37 10.11 -7.69
N MET A 215 7.67 10.42 -7.77
CA MET A 215 8.71 9.43 -8.00
C MET A 215 8.75 8.38 -6.89
N TYR A 216 8.77 8.80 -5.62
CA TYR A 216 8.77 7.86 -4.49
C TYR A 216 7.49 7.04 -4.40
N TYR A 217 6.33 7.66 -4.68
CA TYR A 217 5.05 6.94 -4.72
C TYR A 217 5.08 5.81 -5.75
N ARG A 218 5.44 6.12 -7.00
CA ARG A 218 5.51 5.13 -8.08
C ARG A 218 6.52 4.03 -7.78
N GLN A 219 7.69 4.40 -7.26
CA GLN A 219 8.71 3.44 -6.84
C GLN A 219 8.23 2.53 -5.71
N ALA A 220 7.47 3.06 -4.75
CA ALA A 220 6.88 2.28 -3.67
C ALA A 220 5.83 1.30 -4.22
N VAL A 221 4.93 1.74 -5.10
CA VAL A 221 3.97 0.86 -5.77
C VAL A 221 4.69 -0.26 -6.50
N ASP A 222 5.68 0.06 -7.33
CA ASP A 222 6.42 -0.94 -8.13
C ASP A 222 7.18 -1.94 -7.26
N ARG A 223 7.74 -1.47 -6.14
CA ARG A 223 8.54 -2.30 -5.24
C ARG A 223 7.70 -3.20 -4.34
N TYR A 224 6.56 -2.71 -3.83
CA TYR A 224 5.81 -3.39 -2.79
C TYR A 224 4.55 -4.09 -3.31
N LEU A 225 3.95 -3.64 -4.41
CA LEU A 225 2.72 -4.24 -4.94
C LEU A 225 2.85 -5.74 -5.24
N PRO A 226 3.95 -6.25 -5.87
CA PRO A 226 4.08 -7.69 -6.11
C PRO A 226 4.04 -8.51 -4.81
N THR A 227 4.80 -8.10 -3.79
CA THR A 227 4.82 -8.78 -2.49
C THR A 227 3.45 -8.74 -1.80
N VAL A 228 2.75 -7.61 -1.91
CA VAL A 228 1.41 -7.46 -1.33
C VAL A 228 0.45 -8.42 -2.01
N LEU A 229 0.42 -8.46 -3.34
CA LEU A 229 -0.47 -9.36 -4.09
C LEU A 229 -0.15 -10.84 -3.89
N GLU A 230 1.11 -11.22 -3.74
CA GLU A 230 1.47 -12.60 -3.37
C GLU A 230 0.98 -12.96 -1.96
N THR A 231 1.02 -12.00 -1.03
CA THR A 231 0.52 -12.23 0.34
C THR A 231 -1.00 -12.37 0.35
N PHE A 232 -1.72 -11.53 -0.41
CA PHE A 232 -3.17 -11.64 -0.60
C PHE A 232 -3.48 -12.82 -1.55
N HIS A 233 -3.61 -14.03 -0.99
CA HIS A 233 -4.01 -15.22 -1.75
C HIS A 233 -5.49 -15.15 -2.17
N VAL A 234 -5.81 -14.31 -3.14
CA VAL A 234 -7.19 -14.01 -3.58
C VAL A 234 -7.92 -15.28 -3.99
N SER A 235 -7.23 -16.21 -4.68
CA SER A 235 -7.80 -17.53 -5.02
C SER A 235 -8.33 -18.26 -3.79
N GLY A 236 -7.52 -18.31 -2.73
CA GLY A 236 -7.87 -18.98 -1.48
C GLY A 236 -9.02 -18.29 -0.77
N MET A 237 -9.03 -16.96 -0.74
CA MET A 237 -10.11 -16.17 -0.15
C MET A 237 -11.44 -16.41 -0.85
N VAL A 238 -11.45 -16.44 -2.19
CA VAL A 238 -12.67 -16.72 -2.99
C VAL A 238 -13.13 -18.15 -2.77
N GLU A 239 -12.22 -19.12 -2.80
CA GLU A 239 -12.54 -20.54 -2.57
C GLU A 239 -13.15 -20.75 -1.19
N GLU A 240 -12.50 -20.22 -0.14
CA GLU A 240 -12.99 -20.31 1.24
C GLU A 240 -14.35 -19.63 1.38
N LYS A 241 -14.51 -18.43 0.81
CA LYS A 241 -15.78 -17.70 0.88
C LYS A 241 -16.92 -18.51 0.27
N ILE A 242 -16.73 -19.10 -0.92
CA ILE A 242 -17.72 -19.96 -1.57
C ILE A 242 -17.96 -21.23 -0.75
N ASN A 243 -16.91 -21.81 -0.17
CA ASN A 243 -17.02 -23.01 0.67
C ASN A 243 -17.81 -22.76 1.97
N VAL A 244 -17.82 -21.55 2.52
CA VAL A 244 -18.62 -21.19 3.70
C VAL A 244 -20.07 -20.82 3.33
N MET A 245 -20.36 -20.45 2.08
CA MET A 245 -21.74 -20.14 1.64
C MET A 245 -22.68 -21.33 1.83
N SER A 246 -23.95 -21.07 2.15
CA SER A 246 -24.96 -22.12 2.18
C SER A 246 -25.15 -22.72 0.78
N VAL A 247 -25.56 -23.99 0.71
CA VAL A 247 -25.83 -24.69 -0.56
C VAL A 247 -26.82 -23.89 -1.42
N LYS A 248 -27.85 -23.30 -0.80
CA LYS A 248 -28.83 -22.43 -1.46
C LYS A 248 -28.17 -21.22 -2.14
N GLN A 249 -27.24 -20.54 -1.48
CA GLN A 249 -26.59 -19.36 -2.07
C GLN A 249 -25.74 -19.73 -3.29
N VAL A 250 -25.08 -20.89 -3.28
CA VAL A 250 -24.33 -21.38 -4.44
C VAL A 250 -25.28 -21.76 -5.58
N GLU A 251 -26.42 -22.40 -5.27
CA GLU A 251 -27.48 -22.64 -6.25
C GLU A 251 -27.99 -21.33 -6.86
N ASP A 252 -28.29 -20.33 -6.03
CA ASP A 252 -28.82 -19.03 -6.47
C ASP A 252 -27.80 -18.31 -7.40
N LEU A 253 -26.50 -18.37 -7.09
CA LEU A 253 -25.44 -17.84 -7.97
C LEU A 253 -25.41 -18.55 -9.33
N VAL A 254 -25.42 -19.89 -9.34
CA VAL A 254 -25.39 -20.67 -10.58
C VAL A 254 -26.67 -20.46 -11.39
N LEU A 255 -27.84 -20.41 -10.72
CA LEU A 255 -29.11 -20.11 -11.38
C LEU A 255 -29.10 -18.72 -11.99
N MET A 256 -28.60 -17.70 -11.26
CA MET A 256 -28.51 -16.34 -11.79
C MET A 256 -27.65 -16.26 -13.05
N ALA A 257 -26.55 -17.00 -13.10
CA ALA A 257 -25.65 -17.05 -14.25
C ALA A 257 -26.19 -17.87 -15.43
N MET A 258 -26.93 -18.96 -15.18
CA MET A 258 -27.31 -19.96 -16.19
C MET A 258 -28.81 -20.02 -16.53
N ASN A 259 -29.65 -19.17 -15.94
CA ASN A 259 -31.12 -19.29 -16.06
C ASN A 259 -31.60 -19.30 -17.52
N LYS A 260 -30.97 -18.48 -18.37
CA LYS A 260 -31.34 -18.33 -19.78
C LYS A 260 -31.04 -19.60 -20.56
N GLU A 261 -29.88 -20.18 -20.32
CA GLU A 261 -29.35 -21.39 -20.94
C GLU A 261 -30.18 -22.60 -20.53
N LEU A 262 -30.47 -22.74 -19.24
CA LEU A 262 -31.32 -23.82 -18.73
C LEU A 262 -32.75 -23.75 -19.28
N THR A 263 -33.32 -22.55 -19.38
CA THR A 263 -34.64 -22.34 -20.01
C THR A 263 -34.64 -22.71 -21.48
N LEU A 264 -33.54 -22.42 -22.19
CA LEU A 264 -33.38 -22.80 -23.60
C LEU A 264 -33.35 -24.32 -23.77
N ILE A 265 -32.65 -25.06 -22.91
CA ILE A 265 -32.66 -26.54 -22.95
C ILE A 265 -34.08 -27.07 -22.75
N ILE A 266 -34.88 -26.48 -21.84
CA ILE A 266 -36.28 -26.89 -21.61
C ILE A 266 -37.14 -26.66 -22.85
N ARG A 267 -36.99 -25.50 -23.51
CA ARG A 267 -37.71 -25.19 -24.75
C ARG A 267 -37.28 -26.07 -25.92
N LEU A 268 -36.00 -26.40 -26.03
CA LEU A 268 -35.49 -27.34 -27.02
C LEU A 268 -36.05 -28.74 -26.79
N GLY A 269 -36.16 -29.20 -25.54
CA GLY A 269 -36.81 -30.47 -25.21
C GLY A 269 -38.25 -30.52 -25.73
N ALA A 270 -39.01 -29.44 -25.53
CA ALA A 270 -40.37 -29.32 -26.07
C ALA A 270 -40.39 -29.32 -27.61
N LEU A 271 -39.47 -28.59 -28.25
CA LEU A 271 -39.37 -28.52 -29.71
C LEU A 271 -39.01 -29.87 -30.32
N ILE A 272 -38.02 -30.58 -29.76
CA ILE A 272 -37.60 -31.91 -30.22
C ILE A 272 -38.75 -32.90 -30.05
N GLY A 273 -39.43 -32.87 -28.90
CA GLY A 273 -40.62 -33.70 -28.65
C GLY A 273 -41.73 -33.43 -29.67
N PHE A 274 -41.95 -32.16 -30.02
CA PHE A 274 -42.90 -31.78 -31.06
C PHE A 274 -42.51 -32.33 -32.44
N VAL A 275 -41.26 -32.15 -32.85
CA VAL A 275 -40.74 -32.63 -34.14
C VAL A 275 -40.83 -34.15 -34.25
N LEU A 276 -40.44 -34.88 -33.20
CA LEU A 276 -40.56 -36.34 -33.17
C LEU A 276 -42.01 -36.80 -33.27
N GLY A 277 -42.92 -36.12 -32.56
CA GLY A 277 -44.34 -36.41 -32.69
C GLY A 277 -44.91 -36.09 -34.08
N CYS A 278 -44.37 -35.09 -34.80
CA CYS A 278 -44.71 -34.82 -36.20
C CYS A 278 -44.18 -35.92 -37.14
N ILE A 279 -42.96 -36.40 -36.93
CA ILE A 279 -42.37 -37.49 -37.72
C ILE A 279 -43.19 -38.77 -37.58
N ASN A 280 -43.67 -39.07 -36.37
CA ASN A 280 -44.53 -40.22 -36.08
C ASN A 280 -45.94 -40.14 -36.72
N LEU A 281 -46.30 -39.03 -37.37
CA LEU A 281 -47.52 -38.94 -38.18
C LEU A 281 -47.28 -39.32 -39.65
N ILE A 282 -46.02 -39.24 -40.10
CA ILE A 282 -45.61 -39.47 -41.49
C ILE A 282 -45.15 -40.92 -41.68
N VAL A 283 -44.56 -41.52 -40.65
CA VAL A 283 -44.14 -42.94 -40.59
C VAL A 283 -45.28 -43.78 -40.05
#